data_AF-A0A2V7CTW8-F1
#
_entry.id   AF-A0A2V7CTW8-F1
#
_cell.length_a   1.000
_cell.length_b   1.000
_cell.length_c   1.000
_cell.angle_alpha   90.00
_cell.angle_beta   90.00
_cell.angle_gamma   90.00
#
_symmetry.space_group_name_H-M   'P 1'
#
loop_
_entity.id
_entity.type
_entity.pdbx_description
1 polymer ?
#
loop_
_entity_poly.entity_id
_entity_poly.type
_entity_poly.pdbx_seq_one_letter_code
_entity_poly.pdbx_strand_id
1 'polypeptide(L)'
;MTASTSLVAAVCALTFVHFASAQMRGPLVPLYAVAHGVTATGVGFIVAAHMALAGVASIPLGRASDVWGRRILLVSGMAISAVTSLHLPVVESGVGLGVIYGLAGLGVAAFTPSAMSLVGDAARPRAAGRAYAWYATAHYGAIGVGPFLGGLSAEWWGYRRAFVASAVGAAIAFALGLAIPVRPARAASAARGTFRKVRANPTVWAGWIVAASGLLTQGVVFTFFPLLGDARGLSPAAIGLVFLVLGIANTAARVPAGWLIDRTQRSAPYAVGGCSQAASRLRYCLTSPRPARYSQ
;
A
#
# COMPACT_ATOMS: atom_id res chain seq x y z
N MET A 1 -15.40 -16.24 21.01
CA MET A 1 -14.19 -15.92 20.22
C MET A 1 -13.00 -15.85 21.17
N THR A 2 -11.90 -16.56 20.91
CA THR A 2 -10.70 -16.44 21.76
C THR A 2 -10.07 -15.06 21.59
N ALA A 3 -9.48 -14.50 22.64
CA ALA A 3 -8.88 -13.15 22.65
C ALA A 3 -7.85 -12.90 21.52
N SER A 4 -7.24 -13.96 20.98
CA SER A 4 -6.31 -13.87 19.85
C SER A 4 -7.03 -13.71 18.50
N THR A 5 -8.24 -14.27 18.35
CA THR A 5 -9.06 -14.11 17.13
C THR A 5 -9.63 -12.70 17.04
N SER A 6 -10.03 -12.11 18.17
CA SER A 6 -10.51 -10.72 18.22
C SER A 6 -9.40 -9.71 17.89
N LEU A 7 -8.15 -9.97 18.29
CA LEU A 7 -7.02 -9.10 17.95
C LEU A 7 -6.70 -9.13 16.45
N VAL A 8 -6.67 -10.32 15.82
CA VAL A 8 -6.47 -10.43 14.36
C VAL A 8 -7.55 -9.65 13.61
N ALA A 9 -8.82 -9.82 14.00
CA ALA A 9 -9.93 -9.09 13.38
C ALA A 9 -9.79 -7.57 13.57
N ALA A 10 -9.43 -7.10 14.77
CA ALA A 10 -9.20 -5.69 15.05
C ALA A 10 -8.06 -5.10 14.20
N VAL A 11 -6.92 -5.80 14.09
CA VAL A 11 -5.80 -5.35 13.25
C VAL A 11 -6.18 -5.35 11.77
N CYS A 12 -6.98 -6.32 11.30
CA CYS A 12 -7.47 -6.33 9.93
C CYS A 12 -8.41 -5.15 9.64
N ALA A 13 -9.37 -4.88 10.52
CA ALA A 13 -10.27 -3.72 10.39
C ALA A 13 -9.49 -2.41 10.38
N LEU A 14 -8.53 -2.28 11.29
CA LEU A 14 -7.65 -1.13 11.38
C LEU A 14 -6.78 -0.94 10.12
N THR A 15 -6.24 -2.04 9.59
CA THR A 15 -5.51 -2.07 8.32
C THR A 15 -6.41 -1.57 7.19
N PHE A 16 -7.66 -2.03 7.15
CA PHE A 16 -8.61 -1.59 6.15
C PHE A 16 -8.86 -0.08 6.23
N VAL A 17 -9.18 0.46 7.41
CA VAL A 17 -9.45 1.90 7.59
C VAL A 17 -8.21 2.75 7.27
N HIS A 18 -7.04 2.32 7.74
CA HIS A 18 -5.78 3.02 7.48
C HIS A 18 -5.44 3.06 5.99
N PHE A 19 -5.48 1.91 5.30
CA PHE A 19 -5.16 1.88 3.88
C PHE A 19 -6.26 2.47 3.00
N ALA A 20 -7.54 2.38 3.39
CA ALA A 20 -8.62 2.99 2.63
C ALA A 20 -8.44 4.51 2.62
N SER A 21 -8.13 5.12 3.77
CA SER A 21 -7.85 6.56 3.87
C SER A 21 -6.53 6.96 3.20
N ALA A 22 -5.46 6.17 3.37
CA ALA A 22 -4.16 6.44 2.77
C ALA A 22 -4.21 6.36 1.24
N GLN A 23 -4.93 5.37 0.69
CA GLN A 23 -4.97 5.09 -0.75
C GLN A 23 -5.89 6.04 -1.52
N MET A 24 -6.72 6.85 -0.84
CA MET A 24 -7.37 8.01 -1.47
C MET A 24 -6.32 8.91 -2.13
N ARG A 25 -5.15 9.08 -1.50
CA ARG A 25 -4.06 9.94 -2.00
C ARG A 25 -3.38 9.38 -3.26
N GLY A 26 -3.52 8.08 -3.51
CA GLY A 26 -2.86 7.37 -4.62
C GLY A 26 -3.09 8.02 -5.97
N PRO A 27 -4.34 8.13 -6.46
CA PRO A 27 -4.64 8.85 -7.70
C PRO A 27 -4.66 10.38 -7.54
N LEU A 28 -4.96 10.89 -6.33
CA LEU A 28 -5.14 12.33 -6.12
C LEU A 28 -3.83 13.09 -6.21
N VAL A 29 -2.73 12.58 -5.65
CA VAL A 29 -1.43 13.27 -5.67
C VAL A 29 -0.91 13.48 -7.10
N PRO A 30 -0.88 12.46 -7.98
CA PRO A 30 -0.52 12.65 -9.39
C PRO A 30 -1.38 13.69 -10.11
N LEU A 31 -2.71 13.58 -9.98
CA LEU A 31 -3.64 14.49 -10.65
C LEU A 31 -3.51 15.93 -10.14
N TYR A 32 -3.39 16.10 -8.82
CA TYR A 32 -3.20 17.40 -8.20
C TYR A 32 -1.86 18.04 -8.58
N ALA A 33 -0.78 17.26 -8.66
CA ALA A 33 0.53 17.75 -9.06
C ALA A 33 0.52 18.28 -10.50
N VAL A 34 -0.09 17.55 -11.45
CA VAL A 34 -0.23 18.04 -12.83
C VAL A 34 -1.12 19.28 -12.90
N ALA A 35 -2.20 19.33 -12.12
CA ALA A 35 -3.06 20.52 -12.03
C ALA A 35 -2.32 21.77 -11.50
N HIS A 36 -1.18 21.59 -10.79
CA HIS A 36 -0.30 22.66 -10.32
C HIS A 36 0.95 22.83 -11.22
N GLY A 37 0.92 22.32 -12.45
CA GLY A 37 1.98 22.53 -13.45
C GLY A 37 3.20 21.61 -13.29
N VAL A 38 3.14 20.57 -12.46
CA VAL A 38 4.22 19.59 -12.34
C VAL A 38 4.24 18.68 -13.58
N THR A 39 5.41 18.50 -14.18
CA THR A 39 5.59 17.62 -15.34
C THR A 39 5.35 16.15 -14.99
N ALA A 40 5.02 15.31 -15.97
CA ALA A 40 4.84 13.87 -15.77
C ALA A 40 6.09 13.20 -15.13
N THR A 41 7.29 13.66 -15.49
CA THR A 41 8.54 13.22 -14.87
C THR A 41 8.62 13.63 -13.40
N GLY A 42 8.22 14.87 -13.07
CA GLY A 42 8.13 15.35 -11.69
C GLY A 42 7.15 14.53 -10.85
N VAL A 43 5.99 14.18 -11.41
CA VAL A 43 5.03 13.28 -10.75
C VAL A 43 5.64 11.90 -10.50
N GLY A 44 6.39 11.37 -11.48
CA GLY A 44 7.17 10.15 -11.32
C GLY A 44 8.11 10.21 -10.11
N PHE A 45 8.84 11.30 -9.93
CA PHE A 45 9.71 11.51 -8.77
C PHE A 45 8.93 11.62 -7.45
N ILE A 46 7.78 12.30 -7.43
CA ILE A 46 6.94 12.41 -6.23
C ILE A 46 6.48 11.02 -5.76
N VAL A 47 5.96 10.19 -6.67
CA VAL A 47 5.51 8.84 -6.31
C VAL A 47 6.69 7.91 -6.01
N ALA A 48 7.81 8.07 -6.72
CA ALA A 48 9.04 7.33 -6.44
C ALA A 48 9.60 7.64 -5.04
N ALA A 49 9.57 8.90 -4.60
CA ALA A 49 9.99 9.28 -3.25
C ALA A 49 9.16 8.57 -2.18
N HIS A 50 7.83 8.53 -2.36
CA HIS A 50 6.93 7.79 -1.47
C HIS A 50 7.26 6.28 -1.41
N MET A 51 7.42 5.65 -2.57
CA MET A 51 7.74 4.22 -2.67
C MET A 51 9.14 3.89 -2.12
N ALA A 52 10.13 4.75 -2.39
CA ALA A 52 11.49 4.59 -1.94
C ALA A 52 11.59 4.71 -0.41
N LEU A 53 10.95 5.73 0.19
CA LEU A 53 10.92 5.87 1.64
C LEU A 53 10.16 4.70 2.29
N ALA A 54 9.02 4.29 1.72
CA ALA A 54 8.29 3.12 2.19
C ALA A 54 9.15 1.84 2.18
N GLY A 55 9.85 1.56 1.07
CA GLY A 55 10.67 0.37 0.92
C GLY A 55 11.93 0.39 1.80
N VAL A 56 12.71 1.47 1.74
CA VAL A 56 13.99 1.59 2.46
C VAL A 56 13.77 1.63 3.98
N ALA A 57 12.75 2.36 4.45
CA ALA A 57 12.49 2.49 5.88
C ALA A 57 11.79 1.26 6.49
N SER A 58 11.16 0.39 5.68
CA SER A 58 10.46 -0.81 6.19
C SER A 58 11.39 -1.77 6.94
N ILE A 59 12.65 -1.90 6.52
CA ILE A 59 13.64 -2.77 7.19
C ILE A 59 14.03 -2.22 8.57
N PRO A 60 14.56 -0.99 8.71
CA PRO A 60 14.93 -0.45 10.00
C PRO A 60 13.73 -0.26 10.93
N LEU A 61 12.58 0.19 10.42
CA LEU A 61 11.37 0.37 11.24
C LEU A 61 10.74 -0.97 11.64
N GLY A 62 10.83 -1.99 10.80
CA GLY A 62 10.46 -3.36 11.17
C GLY A 62 11.29 -3.85 12.35
N ARG A 63 12.62 -3.66 12.31
CA ARG A 63 13.50 -4.01 13.45
C ARG A 63 13.22 -3.16 14.68
N ALA A 64 12.94 -1.87 14.50
CA ALA A 64 12.57 -0.98 15.60
C ALA A 64 11.24 -1.41 16.25
N SER A 65 10.30 -1.98 15.49
CA SER A 65 9.03 -2.49 16.02
C SER A 65 9.21 -3.66 17.00
N ASP A 66 10.27 -4.46 16.82
CA ASP A 66 10.61 -5.54 17.75
C ASP A 66 11.22 -5.04 19.05
N VAL A 67 11.85 -3.85 19.05
CA VAL A 67 12.54 -3.27 20.21
C VAL A 67 11.64 -2.30 20.98
N TRP A 68 11.05 -1.33 20.28
CA TRP A 68 10.18 -0.31 20.88
C TRP A 68 8.75 -0.80 21.07
N GLY A 69 8.40 -1.97 20.53
CA GLY A 69 7.09 -2.55 20.62
C GLY A 69 6.22 -2.25 19.41
N ARG A 70 5.53 -3.29 18.94
CA ARG A 70 4.75 -3.31 17.71
C ARG A 70 3.60 -2.29 17.72
N ARG A 71 2.98 -2.05 18.88
CA ARG A 71 1.91 -1.05 19.03
C ARG A 71 2.41 0.37 18.79
N ILE A 72 3.59 0.72 19.31
CA ILE A 72 4.13 2.08 19.21
C ILE A 72 4.41 2.43 17.75
N LEU A 73 5.08 1.54 17.01
CA LEU A 73 5.36 1.75 15.59
C LEU A 73 4.10 1.73 14.72
N LEU A 74 3.13 0.87 15.04
CA LEU A 74 1.86 0.83 14.32
C LEU A 74 1.09 2.16 14.45
N VAL A 75 1.00 2.69 15.67
CA VAL A 75 0.30 3.95 15.97
C VAL A 75 1.08 5.15 15.41
N SER A 76 2.41 5.16 15.49
CA SER A 76 3.23 6.24 14.91
C SER A 76 3.11 6.28 13.38
N GLY A 77 3.04 5.13 12.72
CA GLY A 77 2.79 5.06 11.28
C GLY A 77 1.45 5.70 10.87
N MET A 78 0.40 5.46 11.66
CA MET A 78 -0.89 6.14 11.46
C MET A 78 -0.81 7.64 11.72
N ALA A 79 -0.10 8.06 12.77
CA ALA A 79 0.08 9.48 13.08
C ALA A 79 0.79 10.20 11.92
N ILE A 80 1.87 9.61 11.38
CA ILE A 80 2.58 10.14 10.21
C ILE A 80 1.63 10.24 9.01
N SER A 81 0.84 9.19 8.74
CA SER A 81 -0.15 9.23 7.66
C SER A 81 -1.22 10.31 7.87
N ALA A 82 -1.68 10.54 9.10
CA ALA A 82 -2.66 11.58 9.40
C ALA A 82 -2.07 12.98 9.22
N VAL A 83 -0.88 13.24 9.77
CA VAL A 83 -0.17 14.53 9.65
C VAL A 83 0.15 14.85 8.20
N THR A 84 0.70 13.90 7.45
CA THR A 84 1.03 14.11 6.03
C THR A 84 -0.23 14.32 5.19
N SER A 85 -1.32 13.58 5.46
CA SER A 85 -2.60 13.79 4.77
C SER A 85 -3.20 15.16 5.06
N LEU A 86 -3.04 15.69 6.28
CA LEU A 86 -3.48 17.03 6.65
C LEU A 86 -2.69 18.14 5.95
N HIS A 87 -1.42 17.91 5.63
CA HIS A 87 -0.55 18.91 5.00
C HIS A 87 -0.64 18.91 3.47
N LEU A 88 -1.02 17.81 2.81
CA LEU A 88 -1.16 17.76 1.34
C LEU A 88 -2.05 18.86 0.73
N PRO A 89 -3.23 19.23 1.28
CA PRO A 89 -4.11 20.24 0.67
C PRO A 89 -3.55 21.67 0.67
N VAL A 90 -2.51 21.96 1.47
CA VAL A 90 -1.91 23.30 1.57
C VAL A 90 -0.62 23.44 0.77
N VAL A 91 -0.12 22.34 0.21
CA VAL A 91 1.12 22.34 -0.57
C VAL A 91 0.79 22.50 -2.05
N GLU A 92 1.46 23.45 -2.72
CA GLU A 92 1.27 23.73 -4.14
C GLU A 92 2.54 23.45 -4.96
N SER A 93 3.71 23.41 -4.30
CA SER A 93 4.98 23.15 -4.98
C SER A 93 5.20 21.66 -5.22
N GLY A 94 5.67 21.29 -6.42
CA GLY A 94 5.97 19.89 -6.76
C GLY A 94 7.00 19.24 -5.83
N VAL A 95 8.04 20.00 -5.44
CA VAL A 95 9.03 19.54 -4.46
C VAL A 95 8.39 19.33 -3.08
N GLY A 96 7.54 20.26 -2.63
CA GLY A 96 6.82 20.12 -1.37
C GLY A 96 5.91 18.89 -1.36
N LEU A 97 5.20 18.63 -2.46
CA LEU A 97 4.38 17.43 -2.62
C LEU A 97 5.24 16.17 -2.53
N GLY A 98 6.42 16.17 -3.17
CA GLY A 98 7.39 15.07 -3.08
C GLY A 98 7.85 14.79 -1.65
N VAL A 99 8.16 15.84 -0.87
CA VAL A 99 8.58 15.69 0.53
C VAL A 99 7.45 15.16 1.40
N ILE A 100 6.27 15.79 1.36
CA ILE A 100 5.14 15.37 2.21
C ILE A 100 4.64 13.98 1.84
N TYR A 101 4.52 13.67 0.54
CA TYR A 101 4.10 12.35 0.10
C TYR A 101 5.18 11.29 0.33
N GLY A 102 6.45 11.66 0.21
CA GLY A 102 7.60 10.88 0.66
C GLY A 102 7.50 10.48 2.12
N LEU A 103 7.26 11.44 3.02
CA LEU A 103 7.05 11.22 4.44
C LEU A 103 5.84 10.32 4.72
N ALA A 104 4.78 10.39 3.91
CA ALA A 104 3.66 9.46 4.03
C ALA A 104 4.10 8.00 3.78
N GLY A 105 5.16 7.78 3.00
CA GLY A 105 5.78 6.47 2.81
C GLY A 105 6.44 5.94 4.08
N LEU A 106 7.00 6.81 4.92
CA LEU A 106 7.50 6.45 6.24
C LEU A 106 6.37 5.93 7.15
N GLY A 107 5.17 6.50 7.03
CA GLY A 107 3.98 6.02 7.73
C GLY A 107 3.63 4.57 7.35
N VAL A 108 3.66 4.27 6.04
CA VAL A 108 3.45 2.91 5.51
C VAL A 108 4.53 1.95 6.00
N ALA A 109 5.79 2.39 6.04
CA ALA A 109 6.94 1.62 6.52
C ALA A 109 6.89 1.29 8.02
N ALA A 110 6.32 2.17 8.84
CA ALA A 110 6.11 1.91 10.27
C ALA A 110 4.89 1.00 10.51
N PHE A 111 3.80 1.23 9.77
CA PHE A 111 2.54 0.50 9.95
C PHE A 111 2.62 -0.95 9.50
N THR A 112 3.02 -1.20 8.25
CA THR A 112 2.89 -2.50 7.58
C THR A 112 3.62 -3.64 8.30
N PRO A 113 4.94 -3.53 8.60
CA PRO A 113 5.64 -4.61 9.28
C PRO A 113 5.10 -4.83 10.69
N SER A 114 4.70 -3.77 11.39
CA SER A 114 4.13 -3.84 12.74
C SER A 114 2.77 -4.55 12.76
N ALA A 115 1.90 -4.25 11.78
CA ALA A 115 0.60 -4.89 11.64
C ALA A 115 0.72 -6.38 11.29
N MET A 116 1.56 -6.74 10.31
CA MET A 116 1.82 -8.13 9.95
C MET A 116 2.39 -8.92 11.13
N SER A 117 3.32 -8.31 11.85
CA SER A 117 3.92 -8.83 13.07
C SER A 117 2.87 -9.13 14.15
N LEU A 118 1.95 -8.20 14.42
CA LEU A 118 0.86 -8.43 15.39
C LEU A 118 -0.12 -9.52 14.96
N VAL A 119 -0.43 -9.60 13.67
CA VAL A 119 -1.25 -10.68 13.12
C VAL A 119 -0.55 -12.02 13.29
N GLY A 120 0.76 -12.09 13.04
CA GLY A 120 1.58 -13.28 13.24
C GLY A 120 1.62 -13.73 14.70
N ASP A 121 1.87 -12.82 15.64
CA ASP A 121 1.94 -13.12 17.08
C ASP A 121 0.59 -13.57 17.64
N ALA A 122 -0.50 -12.99 17.15
CA ALA A 122 -1.85 -13.34 17.58
C ALA A 122 -2.33 -14.66 16.97
N ALA A 123 -1.76 -15.10 15.84
CA ALA A 123 -2.19 -16.31 15.17
C ALA A 123 -1.61 -17.58 15.83
N ARG A 124 -2.43 -18.63 15.91
CA ARG A 124 -1.93 -19.98 16.25
C ARG A 124 -0.98 -20.46 15.13
N PRO A 125 0.07 -21.25 15.43
CA PRO A 125 1.04 -21.71 14.41
C PRO A 125 0.39 -22.37 13.18
N ARG A 126 -0.65 -23.19 13.39
CA ARG A 126 -1.41 -23.85 12.31
C ARG A 126 -2.41 -22.95 11.58
N ALA A 127 -2.65 -21.73 12.07
CA ALA A 127 -3.62 -20.78 11.54
C ALA A 127 -2.98 -19.46 11.04
N ALA A 128 -1.65 -19.35 11.06
CA ALA A 128 -0.92 -18.16 10.63
C ALA A 128 -1.19 -17.82 9.17
N GLY A 129 -1.22 -18.81 8.27
CA GLY A 129 -1.56 -18.61 6.86
C GLY A 129 -2.95 -17.98 6.69
N ARG A 130 -3.96 -18.46 7.43
CA ARG A 130 -5.31 -17.89 7.41
C ARG A 130 -5.36 -16.47 7.98
N ALA A 131 -4.60 -16.18 9.03
CA ALA A 131 -4.52 -14.84 9.60
C ALA A 131 -3.89 -13.83 8.61
N TYR A 132 -2.81 -14.21 7.94
CA TYR A 132 -2.22 -13.40 6.86
C TYR A 132 -3.13 -13.27 5.65
N ALA A 133 -3.91 -14.29 5.31
CA ALA A 133 -4.92 -14.20 4.26
C ALA A 133 -5.95 -13.11 4.57
N TRP A 134 -6.50 -13.09 5.80
CA TRP A 134 -7.42 -12.04 6.25
C TRP A 134 -6.79 -10.65 6.24
N TYR A 135 -5.58 -10.50 6.78
CA TYR A 135 -4.83 -9.25 6.74
C TYR A 135 -4.69 -8.73 5.31
N ALA A 136 -4.28 -9.60 4.41
CA ALA A 136 -4.03 -9.19 3.04
C ALA A 136 -5.34 -8.95 2.27
N THR A 137 -6.44 -9.66 2.56
CA THR A 137 -7.78 -9.31 2.07
C THR A 137 -8.19 -7.90 2.51
N ALA A 138 -7.99 -7.57 3.78
CA ALA A 138 -8.28 -6.23 4.29
C ALA A 138 -7.41 -5.16 3.60
N HIS A 139 -6.11 -5.41 3.46
CA HIS A 139 -5.17 -4.50 2.81
C HIS A 139 -5.48 -4.27 1.32
N TYR A 140 -5.68 -5.33 0.53
CA TYR A 140 -5.97 -5.19 -0.90
C TYR A 140 -7.39 -4.69 -1.18
N GLY A 141 -8.37 -5.04 -0.33
CA GLY A 141 -9.70 -4.46 -0.39
C GLY A 141 -9.65 -2.93 -0.18
N ALA A 142 -8.87 -2.48 0.79
CA ALA A 142 -8.64 -1.06 1.06
C ALA A 142 -7.91 -0.34 -0.09
N ILE A 143 -6.95 -1.00 -0.75
CA ILE A 143 -6.29 -0.49 -1.96
C ILE A 143 -7.27 -0.26 -3.12
N GLY A 144 -8.36 -1.02 -3.21
CA GLY A 144 -9.42 -0.78 -4.18
C GLY A 144 -10.39 0.34 -3.75
N VAL A 145 -10.84 0.30 -2.50
CA VAL A 145 -11.84 1.24 -1.97
C VAL A 145 -11.28 2.66 -1.85
N GLY A 146 -10.02 2.81 -1.43
CA GLY A 146 -9.41 4.12 -1.20
C GLY A 146 -9.40 5.03 -2.43
N PRO A 147 -8.83 4.62 -3.57
CA PRO A 147 -8.81 5.41 -4.80
C PRO A 147 -10.21 5.80 -5.29
N PHE A 148 -11.21 4.93 -5.10
CA PHE A 148 -12.60 5.22 -5.44
C PHE A 148 -13.18 6.32 -4.57
N LEU A 149 -13.01 6.23 -3.24
CA LEU A 149 -13.43 7.29 -2.32
C LEU A 149 -12.69 8.60 -2.61
N GLY A 150 -11.40 8.54 -2.94
CA GLY A 150 -10.59 9.69 -3.32
C GLY A 150 -11.10 10.35 -4.60
N GLY A 151 -11.31 9.56 -5.65
CA GLY A 151 -11.84 10.02 -6.94
C GLY A 151 -13.22 10.66 -6.83
N LEU A 152 -14.14 10.02 -6.11
CA LEU A 152 -15.48 10.55 -5.85
C LEU A 152 -15.43 11.89 -5.10
N SER A 153 -14.59 11.96 -4.05
CA SER A 153 -14.40 13.18 -3.27
C SER A 153 -13.81 14.32 -4.12
N ALA A 154 -12.89 14.00 -5.03
CA ALA A 154 -12.29 15.01 -5.91
C ALA A 154 -13.25 15.51 -6.98
N GLU A 155 -14.11 14.63 -7.50
CA GLU A 155 -15.12 15.02 -8.49
C GLU A 155 -16.17 15.98 -7.89
N TRP A 156 -16.65 15.72 -6.68
CA TRP A 156 -17.71 16.52 -6.06
C TRP A 156 -17.19 17.76 -5.32
N TRP A 157 -16.02 17.67 -4.71
CA TRP A 157 -15.53 18.71 -3.80
C TRP A 157 -14.17 19.30 -4.21
N GLY A 158 -13.57 18.81 -5.29
CA GLY A 158 -12.23 19.19 -5.73
C GLY A 158 -11.11 18.53 -4.91
N TYR A 159 -9.89 18.61 -5.43
CA TYR A 159 -8.73 17.90 -4.88
C TYR A 159 -8.40 18.26 -3.43
N ARG A 160 -8.45 19.55 -3.05
CA ARG A 160 -8.11 19.97 -1.68
C ARG A 160 -9.04 19.35 -0.64
N ARG A 161 -10.35 19.38 -0.88
CA ARG A 161 -11.34 18.78 0.04
C ARG A 161 -11.25 17.25 0.04
N ALA A 162 -10.89 16.64 -1.09
CA ALA A 162 -10.60 15.20 -1.14
C ALA A 162 -9.38 14.81 -0.28
N PHE A 163 -8.33 15.63 -0.23
CA PHE A 163 -7.21 15.42 0.70
C PHE A 163 -7.64 15.59 2.17
N VAL A 164 -8.51 16.57 2.47
CA VAL A 164 -9.07 16.71 3.82
C VAL A 164 -9.89 15.47 4.21
N ALA A 165 -10.69 14.92 3.30
CA ALA A 165 -11.42 13.67 3.55
C ALA A 165 -10.47 12.49 3.85
N SER A 166 -9.34 12.39 3.13
CA SER A 166 -8.27 11.43 3.44
C SER A 166 -7.66 11.68 4.81
N ALA A 167 -7.42 12.94 5.19
CA ALA A 167 -6.89 13.31 6.50
C ALA A 167 -7.85 12.92 7.65
N VAL A 168 -9.16 13.16 7.47
CA VAL A 168 -10.19 12.73 8.43
C VAL A 168 -10.19 11.21 8.58
N GLY A 169 -10.16 10.46 7.47
CA GLY A 169 -10.08 8.99 7.51
C GLY A 169 -8.81 8.49 8.22
N ALA A 170 -7.67 9.15 7.97
CA ALA A 170 -6.41 8.80 8.61
C ALA A 170 -6.41 9.13 10.12
N ALA A 171 -7.03 10.24 10.52
CA ALA A 171 -7.22 10.61 11.92
C ALA A 171 -8.16 9.62 12.65
N ILE A 172 -9.23 9.16 12.00
CA ILE A 172 -10.09 8.09 12.52
C ILE A 172 -9.28 6.81 12.70
N ALA A 173 -8.49 6.40 11.70
CA ALA A 173 -7.61 5.23 11.81
C ALA A 173 -6.65 5.35 13.01
N PHE A 174 -6.04 6.52 13.19
CA PHE A 174 -5.15 6.82 14.31
C PHE A 174 -5.88 6.71 15.66
N ALA A 175 -7.06 7.32 15.80
CA ALA A 175 -7.87 7.26 17.02
C ALA A 175 -8.27 5.81 17.36
N LEU A 176 -8.70 5.03 16.36
CA LEU A 176 -8.99 3.60 16.52
C LEU A 176 -7.74 2.82 16.92
N GLY A 177 -6.58 3.15 16.35
CA GLY A 177 -5.29 2.56 16.72
C GLY A 177 -4.89 2.81 18.17
N LEU A 178 -5.20 3.99 18.72
CA LEU A 178 -5.01 4.29 20.14
C LEU A 178 -5.93 3.44 21.03
N ALA A 179 -7.16 3.18 20.61
CA ALA A 179 -8.13 2.40 21.38
C ALA A 179 -7.87 0.88 21.37
N ILE A 180 -7.07 0.36 20.44
CA ILE A 180 -6.83 -1.09 20.35
C ILE A 180 -5.93 -1.58 21.51
N PRO A 181 -6.41 -2.54 22.32
CA PRO A 181 -5.62 -3.13 23.40
C PRO A 181 -4.65 -4.16 22.82
N VAL A 182 -3.53 -3.69 22.30
CA VAL A 182 -2.40 -4.55 21.94
C VAL A 182 -1.63 -4.85 23.22
N ARG A 183 -1.72 -6.09 23.71
CA ARG A 183 -0.82 -6.54 24.78
C ARG A 183 0.61 -6.46 24.25
N PRO A 184 1.57 -5.92 25.03
CA PRO A 184 2.97 -6.00 24.66
C PRO A 184 3.28 -7.47 24.37
N ALA A 185 3.61 -7.79 23.11
CA ALA A 185 4.14 -9.11 22.81
C ALA A 185 5.38 -9.28 23.68
N ARG A 186 5.40 -10.36 24.48
CA ARG A 186 6.56 -10.72 25.30
C ARG A 186 7.76 -10.64 24.38
N ALA A 187 8.73 -9.76 24.70
CA ALA A 187 9.89 -9.51 23.86
C ALA A 187 10.40 -10.86 23.37
N ALA A 188 10.09 -11.20 22.11
CA ALA A 188 10.56 -12.45 21.56
C ALA A 188 12.06 -12.28 21.62
N SER A 189 12.73 -13.11 22.43
CA SER A 189 14.19 -13.20 22.49
C SER A 189 14.65 -12.97 21.07
N ALA A 190 15.34 -11.85 20.85
CA ALA A 190 15.70 -11.40 19.52
C ALA A 190 16.50 -12.54 18.91
N ALA A 191 15.79 -13.44 18.23
CA ALA A 191 16.39 -14.52 17.50
C ALA A 191 17.10 -13.74 16.43
N ARG A 192 18.40 -13.52 16.64
CA ARG A 192 19.31 -12.95 15.67
C ARG A 192 19.34 -13.95 14.53
N GLY A 193 18.25 -14.02 13.76
CA GLY A 193 18.22 -14.53 12.41
C GLY A 193 19.17 -13.62 11.68
N THR A 194 20.45 -14.02 11.69
CA THR A 194 21.53 -13.24 11.12
C THR A 194 21.11 -12.97 9.69
N PHE A 195 21.09 -11.72 9.27
CA PHE A 195 20.81 -11.31 7.88
C PHE A 195 21.56 -12.20 6.86
N ARG A 196 22.70 -12.77 7.28
CA ARG A 196 23.46 -13.86 6.65
C ARG A 196 22.63 -15.09 6.23
N LYS A 197 21.76 -15.63 7.09
CA LYS A 197 20.89 -16.79 6.78
C LYS A 197 19.79 -16.42 5.77
N VAL A 198 19.27 -15.19 5.83
CA VAL A 198 18.31 -14.68 4.86
C VAL A 198 18.98 -14.49 3.50
N ARG A 199 20.19 -13.90 3.48
CA ARG A 199 21.01 -13.71 2.27
C ARG A 199 21.37 -15.04 1.59
N ALA A 200 21.59 -16.10 2.37
CA ALA A 200 21.98 -17.40 1.85
C ALA A 200 20.79 -18.24 1.32
N ASN A 201 19.54 -17.79 1.48
CA ASN A 201 18.37 -18.55 1.07
C ASN A 201 17.89 -18.15 -0.34
N PRO A 202 18.09 -18.99 -1.37
CA PRO A 202 17.72 -18.66 -2.76
C PRO A 202 16.20 -18.53 -2.96
N THR A 203 15.38 -19.20 -2.15
CA THR A 203 13.91 -19.08 -2.20
C THR A 203 13.45 -17.68 -1.77
N VAL A 204 14.16 -17.06 -0.81
CA VAL A 204 13.88 -15.68 -0.41
C VAL A 204 14.18 -14.74 -1.56
N TRP A 205 15.33 -14.88 -2.22
CA TRP A 205 15.69 -14.05 -3.37
C TRP A 205 14.74 -14.23 -4.56
N ALA A 206 14.34 -15.47 -4.86
CA ALA A 206 13.33 -15.73 -5.90
C ALA A 206 12.00 -15.04 -5.56
N GLY A 207 11.55 -15.11 -4.30
CA GLY A 207 10.37 -14.39 -3.83
C GLY A 207 10.52 -12.86 -3.93
N TRP A 208 11.69 -12.33 -3.61
CA TRP A 208 12.01 -10.91 -3.74
C TRP A 208 12.01 -10.44 -5.20
N ILE A 209 12.53 -11.23 -6.15
CA ILE A 209 12.50 -10.90 -7.57
C ILE A 209 11.06 -10.82 -8.08
N VAL A 210 10.21 -11.77 -7.70
CA VAL A 210 8.78 -11.76 -8.04
C VAL A 210 8.05 -10.59 -7.38
N ALA A 211 8.38 -10.27 -6.12
CA ALA A 211 7.79 -9.14 -5.43
C ALA A 211 8.24 -7.79 -6.03
N ALA A 212 9.52 -7.65 -6.38
CA ALA A 212 10.09 -6.45 -6.97
C ALA A 212 9.50 -6.17 -8.36
N SER A 213 9.32 -7.20 -9.19
CA SER A 213 8.66 -7.05 -10.49
C SER A 213 7.18 -6.66 -10.34
N GLY A 214 6.48 -7.23 -9.35
CA GLY A 214 5.12 -6.82 -8.98
C GLY A 214 5.04 -5.36 -8.53
N LEU A 215 5.99 -4.91 -7.70
CA LEU A 215 6.08 -3.54 -7.19
C LEU A 215 6.32 -2.52 -8.30
N LEU A 216 7.25 -2.79 -9.22
CA LEU A 216 7.50 -1.92 -10.37
C LEU A 216 6.25 -1.76 -11.23
N THR A 217 5.58 -2.89 -11.48
CA THR A 217 4.36 -2.92 -12.27
C THR A 217 3.22 -2.16 -11.59
N GLN A 218 3.05 -2.34 -10.28
CA GLN A 218 2.04 -1.64 -9.50
C GLN A 218 2.35 -0.14 -9.45
N GLY A 219 3.61 0.25 -9.26
CA GLY A 219 4.04 1.65 -9.24
C GLY A 219 3.71 2.37 -10.54
N VAL A 220 3.96 1.75 -11.70
CA VAL A 220 3.62 2.34 -13.01
C VAL A 220 2.11 2.55 -13.15
N VAL A 221 1.30 1.54 -12.80
CA VAL A 221 -0.16 1.67 -12.89
C VAL A 221 -0.67 2.75 -11.94
N PHE A 222 -0.28 2.74 -10.66
CA PHE A 222 -0.77 3.73 -9.70
C PHE A 222 -0.30 5.16 -10.02
N THR A 223 0.86 5.34 -10.66
CA THR A 223 1.40 6.66 -11.01
C THR A 223 0.82 7.21 -12.31
N PHE A 224 0.88 6.42 -13.39
CA PHE A 224 0.61 6.91 -14.73
C PHE A 224 -0.80 6.61 -15.23
N PHE A 225 -1.50 5.62 -14.66
CA PHE A 225 -2.88 5.37 -15.05
C PHE A 225 -3.82 6.54 -14.75
N PRO A 226 -3.77 7.22 -13.58
CA PRO A 226 -4.61 8.39 -13.34
C PRO A 226 -4.37 9.49 -14.37
N LEU A 227 -3.11 9.80 -14.67
CA LEU A 227 -2.73 10.80 -15.67
C LEU A 227 -3.22 10.43 -17.07
N LEU A 228 -3.10 9.16 -17.43
CA LEU A 228 -3.55 8.65 -18.72
C LEU A 228 -5.08 8.65 -18.83
N GLY A 229 -5.78 8.35 -17.75
CA GLY A 229 -7.23 8.41 -17.66
C GLY A 229 -7.74 9.83 -17.85
N ASP A 230 -7.16 10.78 -17.10
CA ASP A 230 -7.48 12.20 -17.19
C ASP A 230 -7.20 12.76 -18.59
N ALA A 231 -6.05 12.41 -19.19
CA ALA A 231 -5.73 12.78 -20.58
C ALA A 231 -6.69 12.19 -21.63
N ARG A 232 -7.43 11.13 -21.29
CA ARG A 232 -8.49 10.55 -22.13
C ARG A 232 -9.90 11.04 -21.75
N GLY A 233 -10.00 12.02 -20.86
CA GLY A 233 -11.26 12.62 -20.43
C GLY A 233 -12.02 11.78 -19.41
N LEU A 234 -11.40 10.80 -18.74
CA LEU A 234 -12.03 10.09 -17.63
C LEU A 234 -12.14 11.02 -16.42
N SER A 235 -13.32 11.04 -15.80
CA SER A 235 -13.50 11.78 -14.55
C SER A 235 -12.67 11.15 -13.40
N PRO A 236 -12.34 11.93 -12.34
CA PRO A 236 -11.68 11.39 -11.16
C PRO A 236 -12.41 10.19 -10.54
N ALA A 237 -13.74 10.19 -10.49
CA ALA A 237 -14.49 9.04 -9.99
C ALA A 237 -14.39 7.82 -10.90
N ALA A 238 -14.37 8.01 -12.23
CA ALA A 238 -14.17 6.91 -13.18
C ALA A 238 -12.77 6.27 -13.02
N ILE A 239 -11.72 7.09 -12.85
CA ILE A 239 -10.36 6.61 -12.53
C ILE A 239 -10.39 5.81 -11.22
N GLY A 240 -11.02 6.35 -10.18
CA GLY A 240 -11.17 5.68 -8.89
C GLY A 240 -11.92 4.35 -8.99
N LEU A 241 -12.97 4.28 -9.81
CA LEU A 241 -13.77 3.08 -10.06
C LEU A 241 -12.93 1.96 -10.70
N VAL A 242 -12.02 2.30 -11.62
CA VAL A 242 -11.11 1.30 -12.21
C VAL A 242 -10.23 0.66 -11.15
N PHE A 243 -9.69 1.45 -10.22
CA PHE A 243 -8.92 0.91 -9.09
C PHE A 243 -9.78 0.06 -8.15
N LEU A 244 -11.05 0.41 -7.94
CA LEU A 244 -11.98 -0.42 -7.16
C LEU A 244 -12.21 -1.78 -7.81
N VAL A 245 -12.50 -1.81 -9.12
CA VAL A 245 -12.65 -3.04 -9.89
C VAL A 245 -11.37 -3.88 -9.82
N LEU A 246 -10.20 -3.24 -9.97
CA LEU A 246 -8.90 -3.90 -9.83
C LEU A 246 -8.68 -4.47 -8.42
N GLY A 247 -9.09 -3.75 -7.37
CA GLY A 247 -8.97 -4.19 -5.98
C GLY A 247 -9.90 -5.36 -5.67
N ILE A 248 -11.15 -5.32 -6.16
CA ILE A 248 -12.11 -6.43 -6.05
C ILE A 248 -11.57 -7.64 -6.79
N ALA A 249 -11.10 -7.47 -8.03
CA ALA A 249 -10.53 -8.56 -8.83
C ALA A 249 -9.31 -9.18 -8.13
N ASN A 250 -8.38 -8.37 -7.61
CA ASN A 250 -7.24 -8.86 -6.85
C ASN A 250 -7.65 -9.61 -5.58
N THR A 251 -8.66 -9.11 -4.87
CA THR A 251 -9.15 -9.75 -3.64
C THR A 251 -9.87 -11.07 -3.95
N ALA A 252 -10.73 -11.07 -4.95
CA ALA A 252 -11.48 -12.24 -5.41
C ALA A 252 -10.53 -13.33 -5.93
N ALA A 253 -9.50 -12.97 -6.71
CA ALA A 253 -8.52 -13.92 -7.24
C ALA A 253 -7.69 -14.63 -6.16
N ARG A 254 -7.56 -14.03 -4.96
CA ARG A 254 -6.78 -14.62 -3.86
C ARG A 254 -7.47 -15.80 -3.19
N VAL A 255 -8.81 -15.87 -3.22
CA VAL A 255 -9.57 -16.99 -2.66
C VAL A 255 -9.33 -18.31 -3.41
N PRO A 256 -9.54 -18.40 -4.75
CA PRO A 256 -9.26 -19.61 -5.51
C PRO A 256 -7.77 -19.92 -5.59
N ALA A 257 -6.90 -18.90 -5.67
CA ALA A 257 -5.46 -19.10 -5.65
C ALA A 257 -4.98 -19.73 -4.33
N GLY A 258 -5.48 -19.23 -3.19
CA GLY A 258 -5.19 -19.81 -1.87
C GLY A 258 -5.63 -21.26 -1.77
N TRP A 259 -6.87 -21.55 -2.17
CA TRP A 259 -7.41 -22.92 -2.18
C TRP A 259 -6.60 -23.87 -3.08
N LEU A 260 -6.19 -23.40 -4.27
CA LEU A 260 -5.43 -24.20 -5.21
C LEU A 260 -4.00 -24.47 -4.73
N ILE A 261 -3.35 -23.51 -4.05
CA ILE A 261 -2.04 -23.70 -3.41
C ILE A 261 -2.13 -24.75 -2.31
N ASP A 262 -3.13 -24.63 -1.43
CA ASP A 262 -3.33 -25.55 -0.30
C ASP A 262 -3.51 -27.00 -0.79
N ARG A 263 -4.20 -27.17 -1.93
CA ARG A 263 -4.46 -28.48 -2.53
C ARG A 263 -3.28 -29.06 -3.31
N THR A 264 -2.48 -28.23 -3.98
CA THR A 264 -1.41 -28.70 -4.89
C THR A 264 -0.04 -28.76 -4.25
N GLN A 265 0.19 -28.08 -3.11
CA GLN A 265 1.50 -27.96 -2.45
C GLN A 265 2.62 -27.41 -3.36
N ARG A 266 2.29 -26.85 -4.54
CA ARG A 266 3.24 -26.37 -5.55
C ARG A 266 3.11 -24.86 -5.74
N SER A 267 4.17 -24.12 -5.41
CA SER A 267 4.26 -22.67 -5.58
C SER A 267 4.75 -22.23 -6.98
N ALA A 268 5.34 -23.15 -7.75
CA ALA A 268 5.95 -22.87 -9.05
C ALA A 268 5.01 -22.25 -10.13
N PRO A 269 3.73 -22.64 -10.26
CA PRO A 269 2.83 -22.06 -11.27
C PRO A 269 2.56 -20.56 -11.06
N TYR A 270 2.67 -20.08 -9.83
CA TYR A 270 2.41 -18.67 -9.48
C TYR A 270 3.58 -17.75 -9.80
N ALA A 271 4.81 -18.27 -9.74
CA ALA A 271 5.98 -17.55 -10.25
C ALA A 271 5.88 -17.32 -11.77
N VAL A 272 5.35 -18.31 -12.50
CA VAL A 272 5.08 -18.22 -13.94
C VAL A 272 3.99 -17.18 -14.24
N GLY A 273 2.92 -17.13 -13.44
CA GLY A 273 1.86 -16.12 -13.56
C GLY A 273 2.32 -14.68 -13.27
N GLY A 274 3.24 -14.50 -12.31
CA GLY A 274 3.88 -13.21 -12.06
C GLY A 274 4.75 -12.76 -13.23
N CYS A 275 5.56 -13.67 -13.78
CA CYS A 275 6.38 -13.41 -14.95
C CYS A 275 5.56 -13.13 -16.22
N SER A 276 4.43 -13.82 -16.42
CA SER A 276 3.56 -13.58 -17.58
C SER A 276 2.84 -12.24 -17.51
N GLN A 277 2.40 -11.80 -16.33
CA GLN A 277 1.86 -10.45 -16.15
C GLN A 277 2.91 -9.36 -16.43
N ALA A 278 4.13 -9.51 -15.92
CA ALA A 278 5.22 -8.59 -16.21
C ALA A 278 5.51 -8.51 -17.73
N ALA A 279 5.56 -9.66 -18.41
CA ALA A 279 5.77 -9.72 -19.86
C ALA A 279 4.65 -9.06 -20.67
N SER A 280 3.38 -9.28 -20.31
CA SER A 280 2.22 -8.68 -21.01
C SER A 280 2.21 -7.14 -20.94
N ARG A 281 2.63 -6.58 -19.80
CA ARG A 281 2.65 -5.12 -19.58
C ARG A 281 3.89 -4.45 -20.17
N LEU A 282 5.02 -5.16 -20.21
CA LEU A 282 6.20 -4.72 -20.96
C LEU A 282 5.85 -4.62 -22.46
N ARG A 283 5.12 -5.61 -22.99
CA ARG A 283 4.63 -5.59 -24.36
C ARG A 283 3.71 -4.40 -24.62
N TYR A 284 2.77 -4.11 -23.71
CA TYR A 284 1.89 -2.93 -23.83
C TYR A 284 2.69 -1.61 -23.88
N CYS A 285 3.71 -1.44 -23.05
CA CYS A 285 4.58 -0.26 -23.08
C CYS A 285 5.36 -0.13 -24.39
N LEU A 286 5.76 -1.25 -25.00
CA LEU A 286 6.50 -1.26 -26.27
C LEU A 286 5.58 -1.01 -27.47
N THR A 287 4.30 -1.37 -27.39
CA THR A 287 3.36 -1.27 -28.51
C THR A 287 2.41 -0.07 -28.43
N SER A 288 2.35 0.65 -27.32
CA SER A 288 1.46 1.82 -27.19
C SER A 288 2.00 3.02 -27.96
N PRO A 289 1.25 3.62 -28.90
CA PRO A 289 1.67 4.82 -29.60
C PRO A 289 1.84 6.00 -28.63
N ARG A 290 2.94 6.74 -28.75
CA ARG A 290 3.22 7.90 -27.90
C ARG A 290 2.17 9.00 -28.16
N PRO A 291 1.53 9.56 -27.11
CA PRO A 291 0.61 10.67 -27.29
C PRO A 291 1.36 11.92 -27.78
N ALA A 292 0.89 12.51 -28.88
CA ALA A 292 1.53 13.62 -29.62
C ALA A 292 1.54 14.99 -28.90
N ARG A 293 1.29 15.05 -27.58
CA ARG A 293 1.12 16.31 -26.82
C ARG A 293 2.24 16.66 -25.83
N TYR A 294 3.38 15.95 -25.87
CA TYR A 294 4.55 16.25 -25.04
C TYR A 294 5.83 16.45 -25.88
N SER A 295 5.68 17.14 -27.01
CA SER A 295 6.79 17.63 -27.84
C SER A 295 6.64 19.13 -28.07
N GLN A 296 6.57 19.90 -26.98
CA GLN A 296 7.02 21.29 -26.88
C GLN A 296 7.55 21.51 -25.47
#